data_AF-A0A832W3A8-F1
#
_entry.id   AF-A0A832W3A8-F1
#
_cell.length_a   1.000
_cell.length_b   1.000
_cell.length_c   1.000
_cell.angle_alpha   90.00
_cell.angle_beta   90.00
_cell.angle_gamma   90.00
#
_symmetry.space_group_name_H-M   'P 1'
#
loop_
_entity.id
_entity.type
_entity.pdbx_description
1 polymer ?
#
loop_
_entity_poly.entity_id
_entity_poly.type
_entity_poly.pdbx_seq_one_letter_code
_entity_poly.pdbx_strand_id
1 'polypeptide(L)'
;KYTNQGLRFVCEKIIPENLDQALSQYMEDEGLIIDLSWNIDANAIIKWCHDHNVLYVNTSVEVWDPAEGFLTQSLLEKSLYLRQMRLLELSRDWKDAPTAVVDHGANPGLITHFVKQGLLDIAARICDDKKVSPEEEQEITLLAKNRDFALLAKKLGVKVIHCSERDTQVASRPKEVNEFVGTWSIEGLREEGTAPVEIAWGTHENKLPPQAHVPPYGPKNVILLPQMGMNKWVRSWIPDEEIVGMAIRHGESYGLSKLLTVWEGEKAVYRPTVHYAYMPSHDTLSSLCELRGRNYELQPRLRIMTNEIVSGEDIMGALLMGHSYNSWWTGSALSIEEARSLAPGQNATTVQVAAGIVASILWMLENPRAGIKTPEDLPHDFVLNIARPYLGKLISTPSDWTPLKNRKIFFKESPAVKHNPDPWQFENFLFIG
;
A
#
# COMPACT_ATOMS: atom_id res chain seq x y z
N LYS A 1 -24.47 17.37 -10.20
CA LYS A 1 -24.19 16.79 -8.87
C LYS A 1 -24.98 15.50 -8.77
N TYR A 2 -24.37 14.37 -8.44
CA TYR A 2 -24.94 13.02 -8.58
C TYR A 2 -26.34 12.81 -7.96
N THR A 3 -26.78 13.68 -7.05
CA THR A 3 -28.17 13.71 -6.56
C THR A 3 -29.21 13.93 -7.65
N ASN A 4 -28.89 14.73 -8.67
CA ASN A 4 -29.77 14.92 -9.84
C ASN A 4 -29.78 13.69 -10.77
N GLN A 5 -28.90 12.72 -10.52
CA GLN A 5 -28.80 11.45 -11.25
C GLN A 5 -29.36 10.28 -10.41
N GLY A 6 -30.04 10.57 -9.29
CA GLY A 6 -30.71 9.56 -8.47
C GLY A 6 -29.97 9.14 -7.20
N LEU A 7 -28.77 9.68 -6.91
CA LEU A 7 -28.11 9.39 -5.63
C LEU A 7 -28.80 10.13 -4.46
N ARG A 8 -29.04 9.42 -3.36
CA ARG A 8 -29.45 10.03 -2.09
C ARG A 8 -28.21 10.56 -1.36
N PHE A 9 -28.25 11.81 -0.91
CA PHE A 9 -27.21 12.40 -0.05
C PHE A 9 -27.78 12.70 1.33
N VAL A 10 -27.05 12.31 2.36
CA VAL A 10 -27.39 12.54 3.76
C VAL A 10 -26.21 13.26 4.41
N CYS A 11 -26.49 14.38 5.09
CA CYS A 11 -25.49 15.11 5.86
C CYS A 11 -25.61 14.69 7.32
N GLU A 12 -24.81 13.71 7.71
CA GLU A 12 -24.80 13.14 9.06
C GLU A 12 -23.35 12.78 9.45
N LYS A 13 -22.97 13.07 10.70
CA LYS A 13 -21.68 12.62 11.25
C LYS A 13 -21.89 11.25 11.88
N ILE A 14 -21.15 10.26 11.42
CA ILE A 14 -21.13 8.94 12.06
C ILE A 14 -20.11 8.98 13.21
N ILE A 15 -20.54 8.55 14.38
CA ILE A 15 -19.79 8.47 15.63
C ILE A 15 -20.10 7.12 16.30
N PRO A 16 -19.29 6.67 17.29
CA PRO A 16 -19.52 5.39 17.96
C PRO A 16 -20.96 5.21 18.47
N GLU A 17 -21.58 6.28 18.96
CA GLU A 17 -22.89 6.25 19.61
C GLU A 17 -24.07 6.13 18.62
N ASN A 18 -23.90 6.56 17.37
CA ASN A 18 -25.00 6.56 16.38
C ASN A 18 -24.79 5.60 15.21
N LEU A 19 -23.64 4.91 15.11
CA LEU A 19 -23.31 4.05 13.98
C LEU A 19 -24.44 3.06 13.64
N ASP A 20 -24.93 2.34 14.64
CA ASP A 20 -25.99 1.34 14.44
C ASP A 20 -27.30 1.96 13.93
N GLN A 21 -27.76 3.03 14.59
CA GLN A 21 -28.99 3.72 14.21
C GLN A 21 -28.89 4.33 12.79
N ALA A 22 -27.77 4.99 12.50
CA ALA A 22 -27.55 5.67 11.23
C ALA A 22 -27.46 4.68 10.06
N LEU A 23 -26.71 3.58 10.21
CA LEU A 23 -26.60 2.56 9.17
C LEU A 23 -27.93 1.81 8.98
N SER A 24 -28.60 1.41 10.06
CA SER A 24 -29.87 0.70 10.01
C SER A 24 -31.01 1.51 9.37
N GLN A 25 -30.93 2.85 9.38
CA GLN A 25 -31.92 3.69 8.73
C GLN A 25 -31.88 3.61 7.19
N TYR A 26 -30.73 3.24 6.62
CA TYR A 26 -30.51 3.28 5.17
C TYR A 26 -30.14 1.92 4.56
N MET A 27 -29.80 0.92 5.37
CA MET A 27 -29.46 -0.42 4.91
C MET A 27 -30.69 -1.32 4.87
N GLU A 28 -30.86 -2.01 3.74
CA GLU A 28 -31.80 -3.10 3.55
C GLU A 28 -31.05 -4.44 3.71
N ASP A 29 -31.79 -5.54 3.86
CA ASP A 29 -31.21 -6.89 3.87
C ASP A 29 -30.36 -7.12 2.60
N GLU A 30 -29.19 -7.76 2.76
CA GLU A 30 -28.25 -8.08 1.67
C GLU A 30 -27.58 -6.85 1.00
N GLY A 31 -27.49 -5.73 1.72
CA GLY A 31 -26.81 -4.52 1.26
C GLY A 31 -25.28 -4.63 1.11
N LEU A 32 -24.68 -3.58 0.57
CA LEU A 32 -23.22 -3.38 0.45
C LEU A 32 -22.84 -2.00 1.00
N ILE A 33 -21.89 -1.97 1.94
CA ILE A 33 -21.23 -0.76 2.38
C ILE A 33 -19.88 -0.62 1.67
N ILE A 34 -19.72 0.51 0.97
CA ILE A 34 -18.45 0.96 0.38
C ILE A 34 -17.93 2.08 1.29
N ASP A 35 -17.04 1.72 2.22
CA ASP A 35 -16.47 2.65 3.18
C ASP A 35 -15.23 3.34 2.60
N LEU A 36 -15.41 4.62 2.24
CA LEU A 36 -14.38 5.55 1.78
C LEU A 36 -14.22 6.72 2.75
N SER A 37 -14.56 6.50 4.02
CA SER A 37 -14.48 7.51 5.07
C SER A 37 -13.07 7.60 5.66
N TRP A 38 -12.83 8.68 6.38
CA TRP A 38 -11.77 8.77 7.37
C TRP A 38 -12.42 8.88 8.74
N ASN A 39 -11.74 8.46 9.80
CA ASN A 39 -12.21 8.56 11.19
C ASN A 39 -13.38 7.65 11.60
N ILE A 40 -13.66 6.56 10.89
CA ILE A 40 -14.59 5.50 11.32
C ILE A 40 -13.78 4.25 11.66
N ASP A 41 -13.98 3.65 12.83
CA ASP A 41 -13.26 2.43 13.18
C ASP A 41 -13.70 1.26 12.29
N ALA A 42 -12.75 0.72 11.54
CA ALA A 42 -12.98 -0.37 10.60
C ALA A 42 -13.56 -1.61 11.29
N ASN A 43 -13.10 -1.96 12.50
CA ASN A 43 -13.62 -3.13 13.21
C ASN A 43 -15.08 -2.92 13.66
N ALA A 44 -15.43 -1.70 14.07
CA ALA A 44 -16.81 -1.36 14.46
C ALA A 44 -17.78 -1.52 13.30
N ILE A 45 -17.48 -0.95 12.13
CA ILE A 45 -18.36 -1.03 10.95
C ILE A 45 -18.36 -2.43 10.34
N ILE A 46 -17.22 -3.15 10.30
CA ILE A 46 -17.16 -4.53 9.81
C ILE A 46 -17.98 -5.46 10.71
N LYS A 47 -17.89 -5.28 12.04
CA LYS A 47 -18.73 -6.04 12.98
C LYS A 47 -20.21 -5.77 12.74
N TRP A 48 -20.58 -4.50 12.54
CA TRP A 48 -21.96 -4.14 12.22
C TRP A 48 -22.43 -4.84 10.94
N CYS A 49 -21.61 -4.83 9.89
CA CYS A 49 -21.90 -5.51 8.62
C CYS A 49 -22.06 -7.02 8.79
N HIS A 50 -21.17 -7.65 9.58
CA HIS A 50 -21.27 -9.05 9.93
C HIS A 50 -22.61 -9.40 10.59
N ASP A 51 -23.00 -8.62 11.61
CA ASP A 51 -24.21 -8.88 12.39
C ASP A 51 -25.50 -8.66 11.59
N HIS A 52 -25.46 -7.83 10.55
CA HIS A 52 -26.60 -7.49 9.69
C HIS A 52 -26.57 -8.16 8.31
N ASN A 53 -25.64 -9.11 8.07
CA ASN A 53 -25.48 -9.78 6.78
C ASN A 53 -25.29 -8.81 5.58
N VAL A 54 -24.50 -7.76 5.79
CA VAL A 54 -24.17 -6.74 4.81
C VAL A 54 -22.75 -6.96 4.30
N LEU A 55 -22.55 -6.85 2.98
CA LEU A 55 -21.24 -6.88 2.36
C LEU A 55 -20.47 -5.60 2.69
N TYR A 56 -19.15 -5.69 2.78
CA TYR A 56 -18.33 -4.54 3.14
C TYR A 56 -17.05 -4.45 2.29
N VAL A 57 -16.70 -3.24 1.86
CA VAL A 57 -15.40 -2.95 1.26
C VAL A 57 -14.84 -1.63 1.77
N ASN A 58 -13.53 -1.56 2.00
CA ASN A 58 -12.84 -0.31 2.29
C ASN A 58 -11.42 -0.25 1.69
N THR A 59 -10.72 0.86 1.93
CA THR A 59 -9.35 1.08 1.44
C THR A 59 -8.33 1.32 2.55
N SER A 60 -8.73 1.34 3.82
CA SER A 60 -7.84 1.55 4.98
C SER A 60 -8.43 0.98 6.28
N VAL A 61 -7.60 0.44 7.16
CA VAL A 61 -7.99 0.11 8.55
C VAL A 61 -7.92 1.37 9.43
N GLU A 62 -9.02 2.13 9.43
CA GLU A 62 -9.20 3.35 10.23
C GLU A 62 -9.63 3.06 11.68
N VAL A 63 -9.47 4.07 12.54
CA VAL A 63 -9.90 4.07 13.94
C VAL A 63 -10.68 5.34 14.24
N TRP A 64 -11.50 5.33 15.29
CA TRP A 64 -12.11 6.53 15.84
C TRP A 64 -11.05 7.47 16.42
N ASP A 65 -11.17 8.74 16.08
CA ASP A 65 -10.42 9.89 16.60
C ASP A 65 -8.90 9.61 16.74
N PRO A 66 -8.17 9.33 15.65
CA PRO A 66 -6.77 8.88 15.69
C PRO A 66 -5.81 9.92 16.30
N ALA A 67 -6.24 11.18 16.42
CA ALA A 67 -5.48 12.23 17.09
C ALA A 67 -5.59 12.16 18.63
N GLU A 68 -6.66 11.58 19.17
CA GLU A 68 -6.87 11.49 20.61
C GLU A 68 -5.86 10.54 21.25
N GLY A 69 -5.16 11.01 22.28
CA GLY A 69 -4.13 10.21 22.96
C GLY A 69 -2.87 9.93 22.14
N PHE A 70 -2.74 10.47 20.91
CA PHE A 70 -1.58 10.18 20.05
C PHE A 70 -0.25 10.57 20.71
N LEU A 71 -0.19 11.57 21.58
CA LEU A 71 1.06 11.93 22.27
C LEU A 71 1.44 10.95 23.39
N THR A 72 0.49 10.21 23.96
CA THR A 72 0.70 9.32 25.11
C THR A 72 0.70 7.85 24.75
N GLN A 73 0.11 7.46 23.62
CA GLN A 73 0.13 6.10 23.10
C GLN A 73 1.56 5.59 22.87
N SER A 74 1.78 4.32 23.18
CA SER A 74 2.99 3.57 22.87
C SER A 74 3.19 3.42 21.36
N LEU A 75 4.41 3.00 20.97
CA LEU A 75 4.75 2.75 19.57
C LEU A 75 3.84 1.71 18.92
N LEU A 76 3.47 0.65 19.65
CA LEU A 76 2.59 -0.40 19.17
C LEU A 76 1.14 0.08 19.08
N GLU A 77 0.66 0.86 20.04
CA GLU A 77 -0.71 1.42 20.01
C GLU A 77 -0.92 2.36 18.81
N LYS A 78 0.14 3.05 18.41
CA LYS A 78 0.14 3.88 17.21
C LYS A 78 0.21 3.09 15.91
N SER A 79 0.53 1.80 15.92
CA SER A 79 0.84 1.05 14.71
C SER A 79 -0.39 0.53 13.96
N LEU A 80 -0.29 0.47 12.64
CA LEU A 80 -1.23 -0.21 11.76
C LEU A 80 -1.13 -1.73 12.00
N TYR A 81 0.05 -2.26 12.34
CA TYR A 81 0.20 -3.63 12.81
C TYR A 81 -0.82 -4.00 13.90
N LEU A 82 -0.99 -3.16 14.94
CA LEU A 82 -1.98 -3.41 15.98
C LEU A 82 -3.41 -3.43 15.43
N ARG A 83 -3.73 -2.54 14.50
CA ARG A 83 -5.06 -2.50 13.86
C ARG A 83 -5.33 -3.79 13.08
N GLN A 84 -4.32 -4.31 12.35
CA GLN A 84 -4.39 -5.61 11.68
C GLN A 84 -4.59 -6.77 12.68
N MET A 85 -3.95 -6.73 13.85
CA MET A 85 -4.16 -7.75 14.89
C MET A 85 -5.59 -7.74 15.42
N ARG A 86 -6.20 -6.56 15.59
CA ARG A 86 -7.60 -6.43 16.02
C ARG A 86 -8.56 -7.00 14.98
N LEU A 87 -8.30 -6.76 13.69
CA LEU A 87 -9.09 -7.31 12.59
C LEU A 87 -9.06 -8.85 12.54
N LEU A 88 -7.88 -9.43 12.76
CA LEU A 88 -7.72 -10.89 12.84
C LEU A 88 -8.45 -11.49 14.05
N GLU A 89 -8.38 -10.83 15.21
CA GLU A 89 -9.09 -11.31 16.40
C GLU A 89 -10.62 -11.19 16.23
N LEU A 90 -11.10 -10.09 15.63
CA LEU A 90 -12.51 -9.86 15.36
C LEU A 90 -13.14 -11.02 14.56
N SER A 91 -12.42 -11.52 13.56
CA SER A 91 -12.93 -12.50 12.60
C SER A 91 -12.48 -13.94 12.86
N ARG A 92 -11.78 -14.20 13.98
CA ARG A 92 -11.14 -15.50 14.26
C ARG A 92 -12.10 -16.69 14.13
N ASP A 93 -13.33 -16.51 14.60
CA ASP A 93 -14.32 -17.57 14.70
C ASP A 93 -15.44 -17.45 13.65
N TRP A 94 -15.31 -16.52 12.69
CA TRP A 94 -16.31 -16.29 11.65
C TRP A 94 -16.20 -17.35 10.54
N LYS A 95 -17.25 -18.15 10.40
CA LYS A 95 -17.40 -19.16 9.34
C LYS A 95 -18.66 -18.87 8.57
N ASP A 96 -18.61 -18.96 7.24
CA ASP A 96 -19.76 -18.64 6.38
C ASP A 96 -20.36 -17.29 6.80
N ALA A 97 -19.57 -16.22 6.67
CA ALA A 97 -19.92 -14.86 7.11
C ALA A 97 -20.00 -13.95 5.88
N PRO A 98 -20.81 -12.86 5.92
CA PRO A 98 -20.87 -11.92 4.80
C PRO A 98 -19.47 -11.41 4.48
N THR A 99 -19.17 -11.29 3.18
CA THR A 99 -17.83 -10.93 2.75
C THR A 99 -17.51 -9.49 3.07
N ALA A 100 -16.37 -9.29 3.73
CA ALA A 100 -15.77 -8.00 3.99
C ALA A 100 -14.38 -7.95 3.36
N VAL A 101 -14.18 -7.18 2.30
CA VAL A 101 -12.85 -6.97 1.70
C VAL A 101 -12.23 -5.71 2.29
N VAL A 102 -11.15 -5.88 3.04
CA VAL A 102 -10.46 -4.80 3.75
C VAL A 102 -9.19 -4.41 3.00
N ASP A 103 -8.81 -3.13 3.08
CA ASP A 103 -7.55 -2.61 2.51
C ASP A 103 -7.43 -2.80 0.98
N HIS A 104 -8.51 -2.57 0.23
CA HIS A 104 -8.55 -2.87 -1.22
C HIS A 104 -8.84 -1.64 -2.09
N GLY A 105 -7.90 -0.69 -2.09
CA GLY A 105 -7.81 0.43 -3.04
C GLY A 105 -6.71 0.21 -4.08
N ALA A 106 -5.85 1.22 -4.26
CA ALA A 106 -4.67 1.12 -5.13
C ALA A 106 -3.51 0.45 -4.36
N ASN A 107 -3.15 1.04 -3.24
CA ASN A 107 -2.22 0.55 -2.25
C ASN A 107 -2.82 0.98 -0.90
N PRO A 108 -3.01 0.08 0.07
CA PRO A 108 -3.09 -1.37 -0.13
C PRO A 108 -4.22 -1.73 -1.13
N GLY A 109 -4.08 -2.87 -1.83
CA GLY A 109 -5.02 -3.27 -2.89
C GLY A 109 -4.31 -3.77 -4.15
N LEU A 110 -4.44 -3.02 -5.25
CA LEU A 110 -3.80 -3.31 -6.55
C LEU A 110 -2.31 -3.64 -6.45
N ILE A 111 -1.56 -2.99 -5.55
CA ILE A 111 -0.15 -3.28 -5.30
C ILE A 111 0.14 -4.77 -5.03
N THR A 112 -0.73 -5.45 -4.28
CA THR A 112 -0.57 -6.88 -3.98
C THR A 112 -0.72 -7.73 -5.23
N HIS A 113 -1.62 -7.32 -6.13
CA HIS A 113 -1.84 -8.00 -7.39
C HIS A 113 -0.70 -7.74 -8.38
N PHE A 114 -0.09 -6.55 -8.35
CA PHE A 114 1.13 -6.27 -9.11
C PHE A 114 2.33 -7.09 -8.63
N VAL A 115 2.46 -7.33 -7.32
CA VAL A 115 3.50 -8.25 -6.80
C VAL A 115 3.30 -9.67 -7.34
N LYS A 116 2.07 -10.20 -7.24
CA LYS A 116 1.73 -11.53 -7.76
C LYS A 116 2.04 -11.63 -9.25
N GLN A 117 1.65 -10.64 -10.05
CA GLN A 117 1.95 -10.58 -11.48
C GLN A 117 3.46 -10.48 -11.75
N GLY A 118 4.18 -9.61 -11.04
CA GLY A 118 5.62 -9.43 -11.20
C GLY A 118 6.41 -10.71 -10.89
N LEU A 119 5.99 -11.49 -9.89
CA LEU A 119 6.57 -12.82 -9.62
C LEU A 119 6.39 -13.79 -10.79
N LEU A 120 5.21 -13.80 -11.41
CA LEU A 120 4.95 -14.64 -12.59
C LEU A 120 5.74 -14.17 -13.81
N ASP A 121 5.87 -12.86 -14.01
CA ASP A 121 6.62 -12.29 -15.13
C ASP A 121 8.13 -12.56 -15.00
N ILE A 122 8.69 -12.43 -13.79
CA ILE A 122 10.09 -12.80 -13.50
C ILE A 122 10.27 -14.32 -13.72
N ALA A 123 9.34 -15.14 -13.25
CA ALA A 123 9.39 -16.59 -13.42
C ALA A 123 9.35 -17.01 -14.89
N ALA A 124 8.48 -16.42 -15.70
CA ALA A 124 8.46 -16.68 -17.13
C ALA A 124 9.79 -16.24 -17.78
N ARG A 125 10.26 -15.03 -17.45
CA ARG A 125 11.46 -14.46 -18.06
C ARG A 125 12.74 -15.23 -17.72
N ILE A 126 12.87 -15.74 -16.50
CA ILE A 126 14.06 -16.51 -16.08
C ILE A 126 14.16 -17.85 -16.80
N CYS A 127 13.01 -18.48 -17.08
CA CYS A 127 12.90 -19.69 -17.88
C CYS A 127 13.21 -19.42 -19.36
N ASP A 128 12.61 -18.37 -19.94
CA ASP A 128 12.84 -17.98 -21.34
C ASP A 128 14.31 -17.64 -21.62
N ASP A 129 14.95 -16.89 -20.71
CA ASP A 129 16.36 -16.52 -20.82
C ASP A 129 17.33 -17.67 -20.45
N LYS A 130 16.80 -18.84 -20.02
CA LYS A 130 17.58 -20.01 -19.58
C LYS A 130 18.62 -19.68 -18.51
N LYS A 131 18.25 -18.83 -17.55
CA LYS A 131 19.12 -18.42 -16.44
C LYS A 131 19.15 -19.41 -15.27
N VAL A 132 18.40 -20.51 -15.38
CA VAL A 132 18.25 -21.57 -14.37
C VAL A 132 18.45 -22.93 -15.02
N SER A 133 18.77 -23.95 -14.23
CA SER A 133 18.87 -25.34 -14.70
C SER A 133 17.49 -25.91 -15.10
N PRO A 134 17.43 -26.97 -15.92
CA PRO A 134 16.16 -27.61 -16.29
C PRO A 134 15.33 -28.09 -15.10
N GLU A 135 15.97 -28.56 -14.02
CA GLU A 135 15.30 -28.98 -12.79
C GLU A 135 14.67 -27.78 -12.07
N GLU A 136 15.39 -26.65 -11.99
CA GLU A 136 14.88 -25.42 -11.40
C GLU A 136 13.76 -24.80 -12.24
N GLU A 137 13.86 -24.87 -13.57
CA GLU A 137 12.83 -24.42 -14.51
C GLU A 137 11.50 -25.16 -14.27
N GLN A 138 11.56 -26.48 -14.11
CA GLN A 138 10.39 -27.31 -13.80
C GLN A 138 9.75 -26.91 -12.47
N GLU A 139 10.56 -26.71 -11.44
CA GLU A 139 10.08 -26.29 -10.11
C GLU A 139 9.43 -24.90 -10.17
N ILE A 140 10.10 -23.91 -10.78
CA ILE A 140 9.59 -22.55 -10.95
C ILE A 140 8.26 -22.56 -11.71
N THR A 141 8.19 -23.30 -12.81
CA THR A 141 6.98 -23.43 -13.64
C THR A 141 5.82 -24.03 -12.83
N LEU A 142 6.10 -25.05 -12.02
CA LEU A 142 5.10 -25.68 -11.16
C LEU A 142 4.58 -24.72 -10.08
N LEU A 143 5.49 -24.01 -9.39
CA LEU A 143 5.13 -23.03 -8.37
C LEU A 143 4.31 -21.88 -8.95
N ALA A 144 4.70 -21.36 -10.13
CA ALA A 144 3.96 -20.32 -10.84
C ALA A 144 2.56 -20.79 -11.26
N LYS A 145 2.44 -22.01 -11.81
CA LYS A 145 1.15 -22.60 -12.20
C LYS A 145 0.22 -22.80 -11.00
N ASN A 146 0.77 -23.26 -9.87
CA ASN A 146 0.02 -23.47 -8.64
C ASN A 146 -0.24 -22.18 -7.85
N ARG A 147 0.35 -21.05 -8.29
CA ARG A 147 0.28 -19.75 -7.60
C ARG A 147 0.80 -19.82 -6.16
N ASP A 148 1.81 -20.65 -5.92
CA ASP A 148 2.49 -20.73 -4.63
C ASP A 148 3.50 -19.57 -4.52
N PHE A 149 2.97 -18.37 -4.28
CA PHE A 149 3.76 -17.13 -4.36
C PHE A 149 4.86 -17.05 -3.31
N ALA A 150 4.69 -17.65 -2.12
CA ALA A 150 5.71 -17.65 -1.09
C ALA A 150 6.93 -18.49 -1.51
N LEU A 151 6.70 -19.73 -1.95
CA LEU A 151 7.79 -20.57 -2.45
C LEU A 151 8.36 -20.04 -3.77
N LEU A 152 7.53 -19.48 -4.65
CA LEU A 152 8.00 -18.85 -5.88
C LEU A 152 8.93 -17.68 -5.59
N ALA A 153 8.54 -16.75 -4.72
CA ALA A 153 9.37 -15.60 -4.36
C ALA A 153 10.70 -16.04 -3.72
N LYS A 154 10.67 -17.07 -2.86
CA LYS A 154 11.88 -17.72 -2.30
C LYS A 154 12.76 -18.28 -3.41
N LYS A 155 12.18 -19.03 -4.34
CA LYS A 155 12.89 -19.69 -5.44
C LYS A 155 13.53 -18.69 -6.40
N LEU A 156 12.84 -17.59 -6.69
CA LEU A 156 13.34 -16.49 -7.52
C LEU A 156 14.40 -15.64 -6.82
N GLY A 157 14.56 -15.77 -5.50
CA GLY A 157 15.53 -15.01 -4.71
C GLY A 157 15.10 -13.56 -4.46
N VAL A 158 13.81 -13.26 -4.44
CA VAL A 158 13.30 -11.91 -4.11
C VAL A 158 13.61 -11.60 -2.65
N LYS A 159 14.37 -10.54 -2.39
CA LYS A 159 14.77 -10.08 -1.06
C LYS A 159 13.94 -8.90 -0.58
N VAL A 160 13.67 -7.93 -1.46
CA VAL A 160 13.01 -6.67 -1.10
C VAL A 160 11.89 -6.37 -2.09
N ILE A 161 10.77 -5.85 -1.60
CA ILE A 161 9.66 -5.35 -2.39
C ILE A 161 9.35 -3.95 -1.89
N HIS A 162 9.41 -2.95 -2.78
CA HIS A 162 8.81 -1.65 -2.46
C HIS A 162 7.44 -1.55 -3.13
N CYS A 163 6.46 -0.98 -2.43
CA CYS A 163 5.48 -0.17 -3.13
C CYS A 163 6.23 1.10 -3.57
N SER A 164 6.53 1.23 -4.85
CA SER A 164 7.37 2.30 -5.38
C SER A 164 6.49 3.23 -6.20
N GLU A 165 6.30 4.44 -5.70
CA GLU A 165 5.31 5.36 -6.26
C GLU A 165 5.87 6.77 -6.45
N ARG A 166 5.57 7.32 -7.62
CA ARG A 166 5.80 8.72 -7.95
C ARG A 166 4.56 9.32 -8.56
N ASP A 167 4.03 10.32 -7.87
CA ASP A 167 3.00 11.20 -8.41
C ASP A 167 3.66 12.42 -9.04
N THR A 168 3.38 12.65 -10.33
CA THR A 168 3.89 13.77 -11.12
C THR A 168 2.80 14.75 -11.53
N GLN A 169 1.57 14.60 -11.02
CA GLN A 169 0.45 15.48 -11.34
C GLN A 169 0.74 16.93 -10.91
N VAL A 170 0.55 17.87 -11.84
CA VAL A 170 0.84 19.31 -11.67
C VAL A 170 -0.43 20.13 -11.77
N ALA A 171 -0.69 21.02 -10.82
CA ALA A 171 -1.80 21.97 -10.89
C ALA A 171 -1.51 23.19 -11.80
N SER A 172 -2.56 23.76 -12.37
CA SER A 172 -2.54 25.04 -13.11
C SER A 172 -2.26 26.25 -12.23
N ARG A 173 -2.37 26.08 -10.91
CA ARG A 173 -2.08 27.11 -9.91
C ARG A 173 -1.13 26.55 -8.84
N PRO A 174 -0.13 27.34 -8.42
CA PRO A 174 0.79 26.89 -7.38
C PRO A 174 0.09 26.77 -6.03
N LYS A 175 0.62 25.92 -5.14
CA LYS A 175 0.31 25.92 -3.71
C LYS A 175 0.48 27.32 -3.09
N GLU A 176 -0.46 27.73 -2.25
CA GLU A 176 -0.35 28.96 -1.44
C GLU A 176 0.24 28.71 -0.03
N VAL A 177 0.71 29.77 0.63
CA VAL A 177 1.09 29.71 2.06
C VAL A 177 -0.15 29.44 2.92
N ASN A 178 -0.01 28.59 3.94
CA ASN A 178 -1.10 28.08 4.78
C ASN A 178 -2.16 27.28 4.02
N GLU A 179 -1.76 26.64 2.92
CA GLU A 179 -2.57 25.68 2.16
C GLU A 179 -1.82 24.34 2.05
N PHE A 180 -2.47 23.23 2.41
CA PHE A 180 -2.01 21.89 2.06
C PHE A 180 -2.69 21.47 0.76
N VAL A 181 -1.89 21.03 -0.21
CA VAL A 181 -2.35 20.56 -1.52
C VAL A 181 -1.96 19.10 -1.69
N GLY A 182 -2.90 18.27 -2.14
CA GLY A 182 -2.68 16.83 -2.37
C GLY A 182 -3.50 16.31 -3.54
N THR A 183 -3.22 15.09 -3.99
CA THR A 183 -4.01 14.37 -5.01
C THR A 183 -5.04 13.42 -4.40
N TRP A 184 -4.95 13.15 -3.10
CA TRP A 184 -5.87 12.33 -2.33
C TRP A 184 -6.01 12.88 -0.90
N SER A 185 -6.61 12.10 0.01
CA SER A 185 -6.93 12.51 1.38
C SER A 185 -5.74 13.11 2.12
N ILE A 186 -5.82 14.40 2.42
CA ILE A 186 -4.77 15.13 3.15
C ILE A 186 -4.77 14.71 4.63
N GLU A 187 -5.94 14.46 5.19
CA GLU A 187 -6.09 13.99 6.57
C GLU A 187 -5.50 12.58 6.73
N GLY A 188 -5.78 11.68 5.77
CA GLY A 188 -5.18 10.34 5.72
C GLY A 188 -3.65 10.39 5.63
N LEU A 189 -3.11 11.13 4.65
CA LEU A 189 -1.65 11.30 4.51
C LEU A 189 -0.98 11.87 5.78
N ARG A 190 -1.64 12.81 6.46
CA ARG A 190 -1.11 13.36 7.73
C ARG A 190 -1.14 12.32 8.84
N GLU A 191 -2.22 11.55 8.97
CA GLU A 191 -2.35 10.48 9.96
C GLU A 191 -1.26 9.43 9.75
N GLU A 192 -1.19 8.86 8.56
CA GLU A 192 -0.26 7.79 8.22
C GLU A 192 1.18 8.27 8.26
N GLY A 193 1.44 9.47 7.73
CA GLY A 193 2.77 10.02 7.63
C GLY A 193 3.36 10.41 9.00
N THR A 194 2.53 10.78 9.97
CA THR A 194 2.99 11.11 11.35
C THR A 194 3.06 9.88 12.25
N ALA A 195 2.50 8.75 11.80
CA ALA A 195 2.62 7.48 12.47
C ALA A 195 4.06 6.90 12.38
N PRO A 196 4.38 5.90 13.21
CA PRO A 196 5.66 5.19 13.15
C PRO A 196 5.94 4.62 11.77
N VAL A 197 7.21 4.56 11.38
CA VAL A 197 7.64 3.75 10.23
C VAL A 197 7.36 2.28 10.54
N GLU A 198 6.68 1.62 9.60
CA GLU A 198 6.40 0.19 9.64
C GLU A 198 6.99 -0.47 8.40
N ILE A 199 7.85 -1.46 8.63
CA ILE A 199 8.55 -2.16 7.55
C ILE A 199 8.42 -3.65 7.81
N ALA A 200 7.91 -4.41 6.84
CA ALA A 200 8.06 -5.85 6.91
C ALA A 200 9.53 -6.23 6.82
N TRP A 201 9.97 -7.08 7.74
CA TRP A 201 11.39 -7.34 7.93
C TRP A 201 11.79 -8.67 7.31
N GLY A 202 12.59 -8.60 6.24
CA GLY A 202 13.02 -9.77 5.48
C GLY A 202 14.04 -10.64 6.22
N THR A 203 14.03 -11.93 5.92
CA THR A 203 14.98 -12.90 6.51
C THR A 203 16.41 -12.72 6.00
N HIS A 204 16.61 -11.97 4.91
CA HIS A 204 17.95 -11.66 4.39
C HIS A 204 18.62 -10.48 5.11
N GLU A 205 17.86 -9.67 5.84
CA GLU A 205 18.37 -8.51 6.56
C GLU A 205 19.26 -8.99 7.72
N ASN A 206 20.53 -8.57 7.70
CA ASN A 206 21.51 -9.09 8.64
C ASN A 206 21.49 -8.39 10.02
N LYS A 207 20.81 -7.23 10.12
CA LYS A 207 20.82 -6.39 11.31
C LYS A 207 19.59 -5.50 11.38
N LEU A 208 18.95 -5.46 12.54
CA LEU A 208 17.88 -4.51 12.82
C LEU A 208 18.38 -3.05 12.82
N PRO A 209 17.58 -2.10 12.31
CA PRO A 209 17.89 -0.67 12.44
C PRO A 209 17.98 -0.26 13.91
N PRO A 210 18.75 0.80 14.23
CA PRO A 210 18.75 1.35 15.58
C PRO A 210 17.33 1.68 16.05
N GLN A 211 17.01 1.31 17.30
CA GLN A 211 15.70 1.54 17.92
C GLN A 211 14.53 0.81 17.24
N ALA A 212 14.78 -0.19 16.39
CA ALA A 212 13.72 -1.02 15.87
C ALA A 212 13.07 -1.85 16.98
N HIS A 213 11.74 -1.90 16.97
CA HIS A 213 10.94 -2.71 17.87
C HIS A 213 10.25 -3.80 17.07
N VAL A 214 10.37 -5.04 17.55
CA VAL A 214 9.59 -6.16 17.04
C VAL A 214 8.33 -6.27 17.92
N PRO A 215 7.12 -6.31 17.34
CA PRO A 215 5.89 -6.53 18.11
C PRO A 215 5.97 -7.80 18.98
N PRO A 216 5.41 -7.78 20.21
CA PRO A 216 5.56 -8.89 21.14
C PRO A 216 4.72 -10.13 20.79
N TYR A 217 3.69 -9.98 19.96
CA TYR A 217 2.75 -11.04 19.54
C TYR A 217 2.38 -10.91 18.05
N GLY A 218 1.55 -11.83 17.56
CA GLY A 218 1.19 -11.95 16.16
C GLY A 218 2.31 -12.59 15.33
N PRO A 219 2.29 -12.46 13.99
CA PRO A 219 3.29 -13.08 13.11
C PRO A 219 4.69 -12.45 13.20
N LYS A 220 4.85 -11.29 13.88
CA LYS A 220 6.14 -10.60 14.07
C LYS A 220 6.88 -10.38 12.74
N ASN A 221 6.12 -10.10 11.69
CA ASN A 221 6.60 -9.94 10.32
C ASN A 221 6.94 -8.49 9.97
N VAL A 222 6.56 -7.54 10.82
CA VAL A 222 6.82 -6.10 10.70
C VAL A 222 7.65 -5.61 11.89
N ILE A 223 8.58 -4.69 11.63
CA ILE A 223 9.28 -3.91 12.65
C ILE A 223 8.72 -2.49 12.70
N LEU A 224 8.77 -1.89 13.89
CA LEU A 224 8.34 -0.51 14.15
C LEU A 224 9.57 0.34 14.46
N LEU A 225 9.72 1.50 13.80
CA LEU A 225 10.73 2.48 14.18
C LEU A 225 10.05 3.70 14.81
N PRO A 226 10.59 4.27 15.92
CA PRO A 226 10.06 5.48 16.54
C PRO A 226 10.44 6.74 15.75
N GLN A 227 10.09 6.77 14.46
CA GLN A 227 10.30 7.87 13.52
C GLN A 227 9.02 8.03 12.71
N MET A 228 8.65 9.27 12.37
CA MET A 228 7.51 9.54 11.50
C MET A 228 7.79 9.04 10.08
N GLY A 229 6.85 8.31 9.49
CA GLY A 229 6.97 7.78 8.12
C GLY A 229 7.33 8.85 7.08
N MET A 230 6.68 10.02 7.15
CA MET A 230 6.95 11.14 6.24
C MET A 230 8.34 11.78 6.39
N ASN A 231 9.09 11.43 7.43
CA ASN A 231 10.45 11.94 7.67
C ASN A 231 11.52 10.88 7.45
N LYS A 232 11.13 9.64 7.19
CA LYS A 232 12.04 8.56 6.86
C LYS A 232 12.14 8.42 5.36
N TRP A 233 13.28 8.79 4.80
CA TRP A 233 13.50 8.77 3.36
C TRP A 233 14.29 7.53 2.92
N VAL A 234 13.85 6.91 1.83
CA VAL A 234 14.42 5.71 1.24
C VAL A 234 14.60 5.88 -0.26
N ARG A 235 15.68 5.33 -0.80
CA ARG A 235 15.95 5.25 -2.24
C ARG A 235 15.07 4.17 -2.83
N SER A 236 14.44 4.46 -3.95
CA SER A 236 13.64 3.50 -4.72
C SER A 236 13.77 3.82 -6.21
N TRP A 237 13.01 3.10 -7.03
CA TRP A 237 13.02 3.24 -8.47
C TRP A 237 11.63 3.00 -9.06
N ILE A 238 11.27 3.80 -10.05
CA ILE A 238 10.13 3.59 -10.95
C ILE A 238 10.69 3.45 -12.37
N PRO A 239 9.92 2.98 -13.37
CA PRO A 239 10.37 2.95 -14.75
C PRO A 239 11.04 4.27 -15.17
N ASP A 240 12.30 4.15 -15.57
CA ASP A 240 13.17 5.22 -16.08
C ASP A 240 13.61 6.32 -15.08
N GLU A 241 13.31 6.22 -13.77
CA GLU A 241 13.67 7.24 -12.78
C GLU A 241 14.01 6.67 -11.37
N GLU A 242 15.10 7.17 -10.75
CA GLU A 242 15.34 6.97 -9.32
C GLU A 242 14.50 7.95 -8.49
N ILE A 243 13.85 7.46 -7.44
CA ILE A 243 13.12 8.30 -6.50
C ILE A 243 13.71 8.21 -5.10
N VAL A 244 13.49 9.26 -4.32
CA VAL A 244 13.70 9.26 -2.87
C VAL A 244 12.34 9.42 -2.23
N GLY A 245 11.74 8.29 -1.85
CA GLY A 245 10.41 8.23 -1.29
C GLY A 245 10.41 8.24 0.24
N MET A 246 9.27 8.56 0.83
CA MET A 246 9.01 8.45 2.26
C MET A 246 8.57 7.01 2.59
N ALA A 247 9.03 6.49 3.73
CA ALA A 247 8.65 5.18 4.26
C ALA A 247 7.40 5.31 5.16
N ILE A 248 6.29 5.72 4.55
CA ILE A 248 4.98 5.80 5.20
C ILE A 248 4.47 4.38 5.45
N ARG A 249 3.87 4.15 6.62
CA ARG A 249 3.30 2.84 6.95
C ARG A 249 2.12 2.52 6.04
N HIS A 250 1.90 1.23 5.77
CA HIS A 250 0.81 0.84 4.88
C HIS A 250 0.43 -0.64 5.02
N GLY A 251 -0.81 -0.99 4.68
CA GLY A 251 -1.40 -2.31 4.96
C GLY A 251 -0.70 -3.46 4.23
N GLU A 252 -0.28 -3.25 2.99
CA GLU A 252 0.40 -4.25 2.17
C GLU A 252 1.78 -4.63 2.73
N SER A 253 2.42 -3.76 3.53
CA SER A 253 3.67 -4.14 4.20
C SER A 253 3.42 -5.36 5.10
N TYR A 254 2.35 -5.32 5.89
CA TYR A 254 1.93 -6.46 6.69
C TYR A 254 1.40 -7.61 5.83
N GLY A 255 0.47 -7.32 4.91
CA GLY A 255 -0.22 -8.29 4.07
C GLY A 255 0.71 -9.12 3.20
N LEU A 256 1.51 -8.48 2.35
CA LEU A 256 2.46 -9.14 1.46
C LEU A 256 3.52 -9.93 2.22
N SER A 257 4.01 -9.39 3.33
CA SER A 257 4.97 -10.10 4.17
C SER A 257 4.39 -11.39 4.74
N LYS A 258 3.13 -11.36 5.18
CA LYS A 258 2.41 -12.56 5.62
C LYS A 258 2.23 -13.55 4.46
N LEU A 259 1.76 -13.07 3.30
CA LEU A 259 1.54 -13.89 2.10
C LEU A 259 2.81 -14.59 1.62
N LEU A 260 3.95 -13.89 1.63
CA LEU A 260 5.20 -14.36 1.05
C LEU A 260 6.14 -15.04 2.06
N THR A 261 5.71 -15.23 3.32
CA THR A 261 6.53 -15.95 4.30
C THR A 261 6.46 -17.45 4.08
N VAL A 262 7.61 -18.11 3.97
CA VAL A 262 7.73 -19.58 4.02
C VAL A 262 8.12 -20.01 5.43
N TRP A 263 7.37 -20.94 5.99
CA TRP A 263 7.56 -21.46 7.35
C TRP A 263 8.09 -22.89 7.34
N GLU A 264 9.02 -23.18 8.24
CA GLU A 264 9.41 -24.54 8.64
C GLU A 264 9.11 -24.67 10.14
N GLY A 265 7.98 -25.31 10.46
CA GLY A 265 7.43 -25.25 11.82
C GLY A 265 7.11 -23.80 12.20
N GLU A 266 7.63 -23.34 13.33
CA GLU A 266 7.45 -21.97 13.83
C GLU A 266 8.51 -20.98 13.30
N LYS A 267 9.46 -21.44 12.48
CA LYS A 267 10.55 -20.60 11.96
C LYS A 267 10.23 -20.10 10.57
N ALA A 268 10.21 -18.78 10.39
CA ALA A 268 10.20 -18.16 9.06
C ALA A 268 11.58 -18.37 8.39
N VAL A 269 11.65 -19.22 7.37
CA VAL A 269 12.89 -19.53 6.63
C VAL A 269 13.08 -18.67 5.39
N TYR A 270 12.01 -18.00 4.96
CA TYR A 270 12.04 -16.97 3.93
C TYR A 270 10.95 -15.95 4.19
N ARG A 271 11.29 -14.67 4.03
CA ARG A 271 10.37 -13.54 4.00
C ARG A 271 11.07 -12.37 3.31
N PRO A 272 10.43 -11.63 2.40
CA PRO A 272 11.00 -10.41 1.85
C PRO A 272 10.83 -9.22 2.79
N THR A 273 11.73 -8.24 2.70
CA THR A 273 11.49 -6.90 3.24
C THR A 273 10.42 -6.21 2.39
N VAL A 274 9.38 -5.63 3.00
CA VAL A 274 8.32 -4.91 2.28
C VAL A 274 8.05 -3.57 2.95
N HIS A 275 8.08 -2.48 2.19
CA HIS A 275 7.62 -1.18 2.66
C HIS A 275 7.27 -0.24 1.51
N TYR A 276 6.57 0.84 1.83
CA TYR A 276 6.27 1.91 0.89
C TYR A 276 7.50 2.81 0.67
N ALA A 277 7.65 3.32 -0.55
CA ALA A 277 8.61 4.35 -0.93
C ALA A 277 7.85 5.40 -1.75
N TYR A 278 7.20 6.32 -1.03
CA TYR A 278 6.25 7.26 -1.63
C TYR A 278 6.87 8.62 -1.94
N MET A 279 6.86 9.02 -3.21
CA MET A 279 7.18 10.38 -3.62
C MET A 279 5.92 11.05 -4.19
N PRO A 280 5.19 11.83 -3.40
CA PRO A 280 3.95 12.47 -3.85
C PRO A 280 4.24 13.61 -4.83
N SER A 281 3.17 14.23 -5.34
CA SER A 281 3.26 15.40 -6.22
C SER A 281 4.08 16.53 -5.59
N HIS A 282 4.66 17.39 -6.44
CA HIS A 282 5.52 18.49 -5.97
C HIS A 282 4.78 19.46 -5.03
N ASP A 283 3.49 19.73 -5.28
CA ASP A 283 2.67 20.56 -4.39
C ASP A 283 2.45 19.89 -3.03
N THR A 284 2.32 18.56 -2.99
CA THR A 284 2.27 17.80 -1.74
C THR A 284 3.60 17.84 -1.00
N LEU A 285 4.74 17.67 -1.68
CA LEU A 285 6.07 17.80 -1.07
C LEU A 285 6.27 19.18 -0.45
N SER A 286 5.86 20.25 -1.15
CA SER A 286 5.88 21.62 -0.62
C SER A 286 4.96 21.79 0.59
N SER A 287 3.79 21.15 0.57
CA SER A 287 2.83 21.13 1.70
C SER A 287 3.39 20.40 2.93
N LEU A 288 4.07 19.28 2.73
CA LEU A 288 4.75 18.55 3.80
C LEU A 288 5.93 19.33 4.39
N CYS A 289 6.62 20.14 3.59
CA CYS A 289 7.66 21.05 4.10
C CYS A 289 7.08 22.07 5.09
N GLU A 290 5.97 22.72 4.72
CA GLU A 290 5.28 23.65 5.61
C GLU A 290 4.68 22.93 6.83
N LEU A 291 4.11 21.73 6.66
CA LEU A 291 3.58 20.91 7.75
C LEU A 291 4.63 20.64 8.84
N ARG A 292 5.88 20.34 8.44
CA ARG A 292 7.01 20.18 9.37
C ARG A 292 7.29 21.46 10.15
N GLY A 293 7.26 22.61 9.50
CA GLY A 293 7.40 23.92 10.14
C GLY A 293 6.26 24.28 11.11
N ARG A 294 5.10 23.61 10.96
CA ARG A 294 3.92 23.75 11.81
C ARG A 294 3.81 22.67 12.89
N ASN A 295 4.89 21.96 13.20
CA ASN A 295 4.89 20.85 14.15
C ASN A 295 3.82 19.79 13.86
N TYR A 296 3.58 19.51 12.57
CA TYR A 296 2.61 18.51 12.09
C TYR A 296 1.14 18.82 12.38
N GLU A 297 0.83 20.09 12.67
CA GLU A 297 -0.52 20.63 12.61
C GLU A 297 -0.87 21.02 11.18
N LEU A 298 -1.99 20.49 10.68
CA LEU A 298 -2.46 20.77 9.33
C LEU A 298 -2.60 22.28 9.08
N GLN A 299 -2.36 22.64 7.82
CA GLN A 299 -2.63 23.96 7.29
C GLN A 299 -4.14 24.27 7.40
N PRO A 300 -4.53 25.54 7.61
CA PRO A 300 -5.94 25.92 7.75
C PRO A 300 -6.74 25.80 6.45
N ARG A 301 -6.08 25.72 5.29
CA ARG A 301 -6.73 25.45 4.00
C ARG A 301 -6.23 24.12 3.45
N LEU A 302 -7.15 23.28 3.00
CA LEU A 302 -6.87 21.98 2.40
C LEU A 302 -7.44 21.96 0.98
N ARG A 303 -6.67 21.44 0.02
CA ARG A 303 -7.08 21.36 -1.38
C ARG A 303 -6.67 20.04 -2.01
N ILE A 304 -7.67 19.25 -2.41
CA ILE A 304 -7.46 18.06 -3.23
C ILE A 304 -7.55 18.47 -4.70
N MET A 305 -6.49 18.20 -5.46
CA MET A 305 -6.38 18.55 -6.87
C MET A 305 -7.27 17.67 -7.73
N THR A 306 -8.05 18.28 -8.62
CA THR A 306 -8.97 17.58 -9.54
C THR A 306 -8.87 18.17 -10.95
N ASN A 307 -9.81 19.05 -11.34
CA ASN A 307 -9.84 19.69 -12.65
C ASN A 307 -8.67 20.64 -12.89
N GLU A 308 -8.02 21.11 -11.82
CA GLU A 308 -6.88 22.02 -11.93
C GLU A 308 -5.59 21.33 -12.38
N ILE A 309 -5.52 19.99 -12.41
CA ILE A 309 -4.32 19.28 -12.88
C ILE A 309 -4.16 19.51 -14.39
N VAL A 310 -2.98 19.94 -14.85
CA VAL A 310 -2.72 20.27 -16.27
C VAL A 310 -1.90 19.21 -17.00
N SER A 311 -1.15 18.40 -16.28
CA SER A 311 -0.31 17.33 -16.82
C SER A 311 0.15 16.40 -15.71
N GLY A 312 0.74 15.28 -16.09
CA GLY A 312 1.40 14.34 -15.19
C GLY A 312 0.61 13.05 -15.00
N GLU A 313 1.23 12.15 -14.27
CA GLU A 313 0.79 10.78 -14.07
C GLU A 313 0.91 10.40 -12.60
N ASP A 314 0.12 9.43 -12.19
CA ASP A 314 0.37 8.67 -10.99
C ASP A 314 1.00 7.32 -11.39
N ILE A 315 2.26 7.12 -11.01
CA ILE A 315 3.07 5.95 -11.36
C ILE A 315 3.26 5.13 -10.09
N MET A 316 2.46 4.08 -9.92
CA MET A 316 2.43 3.23 -8.73
C MET A 316 2.59 1.76 -9.09
N GLY A 317 3.52 1.08 -8.43
CA GLY A 317 3.77 -0.34 -8.68
C GLY A 317 4.71 -1.00 -7.69
N ALA A 318 4.85 -2.32 -7.84
CA ALA A 318 5.73 -3.15 -7.06
C ALA A 318 7.14 -3.18 -7.68
N LEU A 319 8.15 -2.77 -6.91
CA LEU A 319 9.56 -2.96 -7.24
C LEU A 319 10.09 -4.20 -6.50
N LEU A 320 10.16 -5.34 -7.18
CA LEU A 320 10.73 -6.59 -6.66
C LEU A 320 12.25 -6.58 -6.89
N MET A 321 13.04 -6.97 -5.90
CA MET A 321 14.50 -6.83 -5.92
C MET A 321 15.20 -8.04 -5.30
N GLY A 322 16.43 -8.30 -5.73
CA GLY A 322 17.29 -9.38 -5.20
C GLY A 322 17.45 -10.58 -6.11
N HIS A 323 16.54 -10.76 -7.07
CA HIS A 323 16.57 -11.84 -8.06
C HIS A 323 17.64 -11.60 -9.15
N SER A 324 17.77 -12.54 -10.08
CA SER A 324 18.82 -12.58 -11.13
C SER A 324 18.78 -11.46 -12.19
N TYR A 325 17.85 -10.51 -12.05
CA TYR A 325 17.74 -9.32 -12.90
C TYR A 325 17.99 -8.03 -12.10
N ASN A 326 18.53 -8.13 -10.89
CA ASN A 326 18.64 -7.08 -9.87
C ASN A 326 17.27 -6.60 -9.36
N SER A 327 16.52 -5.90 -10.21
CA SER A 327 15.21 -5.36 -9.87
C SER A 327 14.21 -5.53 -11.02
N TRP A 328 12.93 -5.57 -10.68
CA TRP A 328 11.81 -5.69 -11.60
C TRP A 328 10.66 -4.83 -11.09
N TRP A 329 10.14 -3.95 -11.95
CA TRP A 329 9.00 -3.13 -11.59
C TRP A 329 7.75 -3.61 -12.32
N THR A 330 6.62 -3.70 -11.60
CA THR A 330 5.32 -4.08 -12.14
C THR A 330 4.23 -3.18 -11.59
N GLY A 331 3.43 -2.54 -12.44
CA GLY A 331 2.40 -1.60 -11.98
C GLY A 331 1.77 -0.75 -13.06
N SER A 332 1.16 0.35 -12.63
CA SER A 332 0.40 1.30 -13.44
C SER A 332 1.14 2.64 -13.57
N ALA A 333 1.17 3.17 -14.80
CA ALA A 333 1.42 4.59 -15.05
C ALA A 333 0.16 5.16 -15.72
N LEU A 334 -0.68 5.84 -14.93
CA LEU A 334 -1.92 6.44 -15.41
C LEU A 334 -1.78 7.95 -15.52
N SER A 335 -1.93 8.48 -16.73
CA SER A 335 -1.91 9.92 -16.98
C SER A 335 -3.22 10.60 -16.59
N ILE A 336 -3.14 11.90 -16.28
CA ILE A 336 -4.34 12.71 -16.00
C ILE A 336 -5.26 12.78 -17.22
N GLU A 337 -4.71 12.79 -18.44
CA GLU A 337 -5.49 12.81 -19.67
C GLU A 337 -6.33 11.55 -19.83
N GLU A 338 -5.72 10.38 -19.60
CA GLU A 338 -6.42 9.09 -19.67
C GLU A 338 -7.42 8.95 -18.53
N ALA A 339 -7.03 9.30 -17.30
CA ALA A 339 -7.92 9.29 -16.13
C ALA A 339 -9.21 10.10 -16.37
N ARG A 340 -9.10 11.28 -17.00
CA ARG A 340 -10.26 12.13 -17.34
C ARG A 340 -11.12 11.56 -18.45
N SER A 341 -10.53 10.82 -19.38
CA SER A 341 -11.29 10.12 -20.43
C SER A 341 -12.13 8.99 -19.84
N LEU A 342 -11.63 8.32 -18.79
CA LEU A 342 -12.28 7.22 -18.09
C LEU A 342 -13.32 7.72 -17.08
N ALA A 343 -12.97 8.72 -16.27
CA ALA A 343 -13.79 9.28 -15.20
C ALA A 343 -13.66 10.81 -15.17
N PRO A 344 -14.53 11.55 -15.89
CA PRO A 344 -14.49 13.00 -15.95
C PRO A 344 -14.51 13.65 -14.56
N GLY A 345 -13.56 14.56 -14.33
CA GLY A 345 -13.41 15.29 -13.06
C GLY A 345 -12.66 14.55 -11.97
N GLN A 346 -12.24 13.30 -12.20
CA GLN A 346 -11.32 12.58 -11.34
C GLN A 346 -9.87 12.79 -11.78
N ASN A 347 -8.93 12.47 -10.89
CA ASN A 347 -7.50 12.51 -11.14
C ASN A 347 -6.93 11.08 -11.26
N ALA A 348 -5.66 10.92 -11.64
CA ALA A 348 -5.08 9.59 -11.85
C ALA A 348 -5.09 8.74 -10.56
N THR A 349 -4.71 9.32 -9.43
CA THR A 349 -4.67 8.67 -8.11
C THR A 349 -6.02 8.06 -7.74
N THR A 350 -7.08 8.86 -7.81
CA THR A 350 -8.44 8.45 -7.45
C THR A 350 -9.02 7.39 -8.38
N VAL A 351 -8.69 7.42 -9.68
CA VAL A 351 -9.12 6.39 -10.64
C VAL A 351 -8.47 5.04 -10.34
N GLN A 352 -7.18 5.00 -10.00
CA GLN A 352 -6.51 3.75 -9.61
C GLN A 352 -7.15 3.15 -8.34
N VAL A 353 -7.45 3.98 -7.33
CA VAL A 353 -8.11 3.53 -6.10
C VAL A 353 -9.50 2.96 -6.41
N ALA A 354 -10.30 3.68 -7.22
CA ALA A 354 -11.63 3.23 -7.63
C ALA A 354 -11.60 1.91 -8.41
N ALA A 355 -10.59 1.71 -9.28
CA ALA A 355 -10.43 0.47 -10.03
C ALA A 355 -10.21 -0.74 -9.10
N GLY A 356 -9.42 -0.56 -8.04
CA GLY A 356 -9.23 -1.58 -7.00
C GLY A 356 -10.53 -1.94 -6.28
N ILE A 357 -11.30 -0.93 -5.87
CA ILE A 357 -12.59 -1.10 -5.18
C ILE A 357 -13.62 -1.81 -6.06
N VAL A 358 -13.74 -1.40 -7.33
CA VAL A 358 -14.70 -2.03 -8.26
C VAL A 358 -14.35 -3.51 -8.47
N ALA A 359 -13.08 -3.83 -8.61
CA ALA A 359 -12.64 -5.21 -8.77
C ALA A 359 -12.93 -6.08 -7.53
N SER A 360 -12.75 -5.56 -6.32
CA SER A 360 -13.10 -6.30 -5.10
C SER A 360 -14.61 -6.47 -4.95
N ILE A 361 -15.42 -5.44 -5.23
CA ILE A 361 -16.88 -5.55 -5.19
C ILE A 361 -17.36 -6.64 -6.14
N LEU A 362 -16.88 -6.67 -7.38
CA LEU A 362 -17.27 -7.71 -8.34
C LEU A 362 -16.87 -9.11 -7.86
N TRP A 363 -15.71 -9.27 -7.23
CA TRP A 363 -15.32 -10.53 -6.61
C TRP A 363 -16.25 -10.92 -5.44
N MET A 364 -16.62 -9.95 -4.60
CA MET A 364 -17.50 -10.15 -3.45
C MET A 364 -18.90 -10.59 -3.87
N LEU A 365 -19.43 -10.08 -4.98
CA LEU A 365 -20.73 -10.49 -5.50
C LEU A 365 -20.75 -11.97 -5.95
N GLU A 366 -19.63 -12.48 -6.46
CA GLU A 366 -19.48 -13.91 -6.78
C GLU A 366 -19.16 -14.77 -5.54
N ASN A 367 -18.70 -14.14 -4.46
CA ASN A 367 -18.26 -14.80 -3.24
C ASN A 367 -18.84 -14.09 -2.01
N PRO A 368 -20.18 -14.05 -1.81
CA PRO A 368 -20.81 -13.19 -0.80
C PRO A 368 -20.64 -13.70 0.65
N ARG A 369 -20.12 -14.92 0.83
CA ARG A 369 -20.03 -15.61 2.12
C ARG A 369 -18.60 -16.07 2.48
N ALA A 370 -17.60 -15.30 2.08
CA ALA A 370 -16.20 -15.61 2.22
C ALA A 370 -15.58 -15.12 3.55
N GLY A 371 -16.33 -14.39 4.38
CA GLY A 371 -15.83 -13.72 5.57
C GLY A 371 -14.86 -12.57 5.25
N ILE A 372 -13.96 -12.25 6.18
CA ILE A 372 -12.96 -11.20 5.96
C ILE A 372 -11.92 -11.67 4.94
N LYS A 373 -11.63 -10.79 3.97
CA LYS A 373 -10.60 -10.97 2.94
C LYS A 373 -9.74 -9.72 2.83
N THR A 374 -8.48 -9.90 2.52
CA THR A 374 -7.56 -8.81 2.13
C THR A 374 -7.12 -9.01 0.67
N PRO A 375 -6.41 -8.05 0.05
CA PRO A 375 -5.95 -8.20 -1.34
C PRO A 375 -5.11 -9.46 -1.56
N GLU A 376 -4.43 -9.95 -0.53
CA GLU A 376 -3.64 -11.18 -0.56
C GLU A 376 -4.50 -12.42 -0.80
N ASP A 377 -5.75 -12.44 -0.36
CA ASP A 377 -6.66 -13.57 -0.51
C ASP A 377 -7.34 -13.61 -1.90
N LEU A 378 -7.40 -12.47 -2.60
CA LEU A 378 -8.09 -12.36 -3.88
C LEU A 378 -7.24 -12.89 -5.05
N PRO A 379 -7.87 -13.49 -6.09
CA PRO A 379 -7.16 -13.91 -7.30
C PRO A 379 -6.67 -12.69 -8.11
N HIS A 380 -5.35 -12.55 -8.27
CA HIS A 380 -4.76 -11.40 -8.96
C HIS A 380 -5.19 -11.24 -10.41
N ASP A 381 -5.40 -12.34 -11.13
CA ASP A 381 -5.86 -12.34 -12.51
C ASP A 381 -7.29 -11.84 -12.63
N PHE A 382 -8.18 -12.25 -11.72
CA PHE A 382 -9.54 -11.71 -11.66
C PHE A 382 -9.51 -10.20 -11.44
N VAL A 383 -8.77 -9.74 -10.43
CA VAL A 383 -8.70 -8.32 -10.07
C VAL A 383 -8.06 -7.49 -11.19
N LEU A 384 -6.91 -7.91 -11.71
CA LEU A 384 -6.21 -7.18 -12.77
C LEU A 384 -6.97 -7.19 -14.09
N ASN A 385 -7.72 -8.25 -14.43
CA ASN A 385 -8.54 -8.26 -15.65
C ASN A 385 -9.66 -7.21 -15.60
N ILE A 386 -10.25 -6.99 -14.41
CA ILE A 386 -11.26 -5.94 -14.21
C ILE A 386 -10.64 -4.56 -14.13
N ALA A 387 -9.53 -4.40 -13.41
CA ALA A 387 -8.92 -3.11 -13.16
C ALA A 387 -8.16 -2.56 -14.38
N ARG A 388 -7.53 -3.43 -15.19
CA ARG A 388 -6.65 -3.06 -16.32
C ARG A 388 -7.16 -1.93 -17.22
N PRO A 389 -8.44 -1.85 -17.63
CA PRO A 389 -8.95 -0.75 -18.45
C PRO A 389 -8.85 0.63 -17.79
N TYR A 390 -8.64 0.69 -16.48
CA TYR A 390 -8.58 1.92 -15.68
C TYR A 390 -7.17 2.27 -15.21
N LEU A 391 -6.14 1.50 -15.59
CA LEU A 391 -4.78 1.60 -15.06
C LEU A 391 -3.77 2.18 -16.06
N GLY A 392 -4.25 2.72 -17.18
CA GLY A 392 -3.40 3.28 -18.22
C GLY A 392 -2.34 2.30 -18.70
N LYS A 393 -1.08 2.75 -18.73
CA LYS A 393 0.03 1.91 -19.14
C LYS A 393 0.40 0.95 -18.00
N LEU A 394 0.06 -0.33 -18.17
CA LEU A 394 0.62 -1.39 -17.33
C LEU A 394 2.04 -1.73 -17.79
N ILE A 395 3.01 -1.57 -16.88
CA ILE A 395 4.43 -1.82 -17.15
C ILE A 395 4.87 -3.01 -16.31
N SER A 396 5.63 -3.92 -16.91
CA SER A 396 6.35 -4.99 -16.22
C SER A 396 7.74 -5.12 -16.86
N THR A 397 8.78 -4.65 -16.18
CA THR A 397 10.11 -4.50 -16.79
C THR A 397 11.25 -4.75 -15.80
N PRO A 398 12.35 -5.41 -16.24
CA PRO A 398 13.58 -5.47 -15.45
C PRO A 398 14.28 -4.11 -15.43
N SER A 399 15.10 -3.90 -14.40
CA SER A 399 16.07 -2.81 -14.30
C SER A 399 17.30 -3.30 -13.57
N ASP A 400 18.48 -2.90 -14.04
CA ASP A 400 19.75 -3.22 -13.38
C ASP A 400 20.02 -2.31 -12.16
N TRP A 401 19.04 -1.46 -11.79
CA TRP A 401 19.10 -0.59 -10.63
C TRP A 401 19.37 -1.34 -9.32
N THR A 402 20.15 -0.70 -8.45
CA THR A 402 20.32 -1.06 -7.05
C THR A 402 20.40 0.24 -6.24
N PRO A 403 20.14 0.24 -4.92
CA PRO A 403 20.27 1.46 -4.11
C PRO A 403 21.70 2.01 -4.07
N LEU A 404 22.71 1.25 -4.53
CA LEU A 404 24.11 1.65 -4.62
C LEU A 404 24.51 2.18 -6.01
N LYS A 405 23.83 1.78 -7.10
CA LYS A 405 24.30 1.96 -8.48
C LYS A 405 24.69 3.41 -8.82
N ASN A 406 23.81 4.38 -8.53
CA ASN A 406 24.06 5.81 -8.82
C ASN A 406 24.32 6.63 -7.55
N ARG A 407 24.65 5.98 -6.42
CA ARG A 407 24.90 6.68 -5.17
C ARG A 407 26.19 7.50 -5.28
N LYS A 408 26.05 8.82 -5.17
CA LYS A 408 27.18 9.74 -5.07
C LYS A 408 27.48 10.03 -3.60
N ILE A 409 28.76 9.97 -3.23
CA ILE A 409 29.23 10.29 -1.89
C ILE A 409 30.10 11.53 -2.00
N PHE A 410 29.57 12.67 -1.53
CA PHE A 410 30.24 13.97 -1.64
C PHE A 410 31.27 14.22 -0.54
N PHE A 411 31.12 13.59 0.63
CA PHE A 411 31.96 13.79 1.80
C PHE A 411 32.54 12.47 2.28
N LYS A 412 33.86 12.41 2.51
CA LYS A 412 34.56 11.22 3.00
C LYS A 412 34.22 10.89 4.46
N GLU A 413 33.69 11.86 5.20
CA GLU A 413 33.21 11.72 6.58
C GLU A 413 31.77 11.20 6.64
N SER A 414 31.05 11.18 5.51
CA SER A 414 29.65 10.74 5.48
C SER A 414 29.54 9.27 5.91
N PRO A 415 28.52 8.92 6.73
CA PRO A 415 28.26 7.52 7.05
C PRO A 415 27.97 6.68 5.79
N ALA A 416 27.54 7.31 4.69
CA ALA A 416 27.30 6.63 3.41
C ALA A 416 28.56 5.97 2.80
N VAL A 417 29.77 6.37 3.22
CA VAL A 417 31.04 5.74 2.80
C VAL A 417 31.07 4.26 3.17
N LYS A 418 30.58 3.92 4.36
CA LYS A 418 30.49 2.53 4.83
C LYS A 418 29.10 2.01 4.49
N HIS A 419 29.03 1.14 3.51
CA HIS A 419 27.79 0.52 3.06
C HIS A 419 27.93 -1.00 3.04
N ASN A 420 26.80 -1.69 3.06
CA ASN A 420 26.80 -3.14 2.93
C ASN A 420 27.17 -3.55 1.51
N PRO A 421 28.06 -4.53 1.30
CA PRO A 421 28.35 -5.04 -0.03
C PRO A 421 27.14 -5.76 -0.66
N ASP A 422 26.22 -6.33 0.13
CA ASP A 422 24.93 -6.79 -0.39
C ASP A 422 24.03 -5.56 -0.63
N PRO A 423 23.75 -5.18 -1.89
CA PRO A 423 22.99 -3.95 -2.18
C PRO A 423 21.60 -3.96 -1.55
N TRP A 424 21.04 -5.13 -1.26
CA TRP A 424 19.66 -5.31 -0.85
C TRP A 424 19.42 -5.26 0.66
N GLN A 425 20.41 -4.83 1.44
CA GLN A 425 20.25 -4.60 2.87
C GLN A 425 19.56 -3.25 3.11
N PHE A 426 18.61 -3.19 4.04
CA PHE A 426 17.81 -1.99 4.31
C PHE A 426 18.65 -0.74 4.57
N GLU A 427 19.82 -0.88 5.21
CA GLU A 427 20.74 0.24 5.45
C GLU A 427 21.24 0.93 4.17
N ASN A 428 21.28 0.20 3.05
CA ASN A 428 21.59 0.78 1.76
C ASN A 428 20.40 1.55 1.19
N PHE A 429 19.16 1.23 1.50
CA PHE A 429 18.03 2.00 1.00
C PHE A 429 17.88 3.36 1.69
N LEU A 430 18.41 3.52 2.90
CA LEU A 430 18.32 4.79 3.61
C LEU A 430 18.89 5.95 2.78
N PHE A 431 18.09 7.00 2.62
CA PHE A 431 18.58 8.25 2.07
C PHE A 431 19.42 8.96 3.15
N ILE A 432 20.73 8.93 2.96
CA ILE A 432 21.70 9.62 3.81
C ILE A 432 21.91 11.00 3.20
N GLY A 433 21.20 11.98 3.76
CA GLY A 433 21.31 13.40 3.41
C GLY A 433 22.54 14.08 3.96
#